data_AF-A0A1X0NYH7-F1
#
_entry.id   AF-A0A1X0NYH7-F1
#
_cell.length_a   1.000
_cell.length_b   1.000
_cell.length_c   1.000
_cell.angle_alpha   90.00
_cell.angle_beta   90.00
_cell.angle_gamma   90.00
#
_symmetry.space_group_name_H-M   'P 1'
#
loop_
_entity.id
_entity.type
_entity.pdbx_description
1 polymer ?
#
loop_
_entity_poly.entity_id
_entity_poly.type
_entity_poly.pdbx_seq_one_letter_code
_entity_poly.pdbx_strand_id
1 'polypeptide(L)'
;MMWPSSVRTEFDGIVTTAPQLPLQENKEEGGVQPHSGQVKATSYEAAQFRTADCLRQIRELVTQLDDMHTGANHKECFELSQQIRRVEGQAKLEMQTAKKLALVERRQHEFELLSRHFKSTINLVRDRYGGGLPAVKLDDKNVQNTSVPFTGFKNSLEESTVFSERGDITSSHPSHGYNIRDDKEFIQFFQSTQKNDMMIDEALDRIYTGVQRLNENAIQITSELQVQEQMLEETEQKVDYVHGKLGKLNIKIREAIRKMDRPMMAVYAVCCLILMAIITVIYFMVKS
;
A
#
# COMPACT_ATOMS: atom_id res chain seq x y z
N MET A 1 -15.43 -33.98 -68.73
CA MET A 1 -15.96 -32.60 -68.93
C MET A 1 -15.26 -31.72 -67.92
N MET A 2 -14.21 -31.01 -68.35
CA MET A 2 -14.20 -29.56 -68.63
C MET A 2 -14.09 -28.70 -67.35
N TRP A 3 -12.84 -28.39 -67.00
CA TRP A 3 -12.20 -27.07 -66.80
C TRP A 3 -13.05 -25.80 -66.45
N PRO A 4 -12.42 -24.74 -65.90
CA PRO A 4 -12.75 -24.14 -64.60
C PRO A 4 -13.18 -22.66 -64.69
N SER A 5 -13.58 -22.07 -63.56
CA SER A 5 -13.78 -20.62 -63.43
C SER A 5 -12.90 -20.06 -62.32
N SER A 6 -11.86 -19.37 -62.79
CA SER A 6 -10.97 -18.48 -62.06
C SER A 6 -11.74 -17.26 -61.55
N VAL A 7 -11.63 -16.93 -60.26
CA VAL A 7 -11.91 -15.57 -59.77
C VAL A 7 -10.69 -15.12 -58.97
N ARG A 8 -9.89 -14.32 -59.66
CA ARG A 8 -8.82 -13.49 -59.13
C ARG A 8 -9.50 -12.24 -58.57
N THR A 9 -9.41 -12.01 -57.27
CA THR A 9 -9.63 -10.69 -56.68
C THR A 9 -8.31 -10.25 -56.08
N GLU A 10 -7.66 -9.34 -56.81
CA GLU A 10 -6.64 -8.42 -56.31
C GLU A 10 -7.25 -7.65 -55.13
N PHE A 11 -6.58 -7.69 -53.99
CA PHE A 11 -6.79 -6.71 -52.93
C PHE A 11 -5.45 -6.05 -52.66
N ASP A 12 -5.43 -4.77 -53.02
CA ASP A 12 -4.31 -3.86 -52.92
C ASP A 12 -3.77 -3.77 -51.49
N GLY A 13 -2.44 -3.73 -51.41
CA GLY A 13 -1.70 -3.49 -50.20
C GLY A 13 -1.96 -2.09 -49.66
N ILE A 14 -2.60 -2.02 -48.49
CA ILE A 14 -2.49 -0.87 -47.60
C ILE A 14 -1.43 -1.23 -46.56
N VAL A 15 -0.21 -0.79 -46.83
CA VAL A 15 0.87 -0.73 -45.84
C VAL A 15 0.47 0.37 -44.85
N THR A 16 -0.16 -0.01 -43.74
CA THR A 16 -0.31 0.87 -42.58
C THR A 16 1.03 0.91 -41.85
N THR A 17 1.85 1.87 -42.25
CA THR A 17 3.03 2.33 -41.52
C THR A 17 2.59 2.83 -40.14
N ALA A 18 2.99 2.10 -39.10
CA ALA A 18 2.87 2.56 -37.72
C ALA A 18 3.68 3.86 -37.53
N PRO A 19 3.17 4.86 -36.80
CA PRO A 19 3.90 6.08 -36.52
C PRO A 19 5.14 5.77 -35.67
N GLN A 20 6.32 6.03 -36.23
CA GLN A 20 7.58 6.02 -35.51
C GLN A 20 7.56 7.15 -34.47
N LEU A 21 7.53 6.76 -33.19
CA LEU A 21 7.89 7.64 -32.09
C LEU A 21 9.41 7.88 -32.13
N PRO A 22 9.87 9.13 -31.99
CA PRO A 22 11.29 9.43 -31.95
C PRO A 22 11.89 8.82 -30.68
N LEU A 23 12.78 7.85 -30.87
CA LEU A 23 13.75 7.42 -29.86
C LEU A 23 14.65 8.61 -29.55
N GLN A 24 14.33 9.31 -28.46
CA GLN A 24 15.24 10.27 -27.86
C GLN A 24 16.33 9.49 -27.13
N GLU A 25 17.47 9.37 -27.81
CA GLU A 25 18.73 8.86 -27.30
C GLU A 25 19.26 9.79 -26.20
N ASN A 26 18.80 9.59 -24.96
CA ASN A 26 19.45 10.14 -23.79
C ASN A 26 20.35 9.08 -23.15
N LYS A 27 21.60 9.22 -23.55
CA LYS A 27 22.80 8.64 -22.95
C LYS A 27 22.99 9.25 -21.55
N GLU A 28 22.57 8.54 -20.51
CA GLU A 28 23.15 8.69 -19.18
C GLU A 28 23.52 7.32 -18.63
N GLU A 29 24.82 7.07 -18.64
CA GLU A 29 25.47 6.04 -17.85
C GLU A 29 25.27 6.35 -16.37
N GLY A 30 24.52 5.50 -15.69
CA GLY A 30 24.38 5.53 -14.24
C GLY A 30 24.04 4.14 -13.75
N GLY A 31 25.06 3.37 -13.38
CA GLY A 31 24.89 2.03 -12.82
C GLY A 31 24.04 2.08 -11.56
N VAL A 32 22.81 1.56 -11.64
CA VAL A 32 21.95 1.34 -10.48
C VAL A 32 22.31 -0.01 -9.88
N GLN A 33 23.16 0.03 -8.87
CA GLN A 33 23.26 -1.07 -7.89
C GLN A 33 21.91 -1.24 -7.17
N PRO A 34 21.54 -2.46 -6.77
CA PRO A 34 20.36 -2.68 -5.95
C PRO A 34 20.66 -2.20 -4.53
N HIS A 35 20.41 -0.92 -4.26
CA HIS A 35 20.36 -0.44 -2.90
C HIS A 35 19.13 -1.05 -2.22
N SER A 36 19.37 -2.05 -1.37
CA SER A 36 18.53 -2.37 -0.22
C SER A 36 18.54 -1.18 0.74
N GLY A 37 17.98 -0.05 0.30
CA GLY A 37 17.82 1.15 1.09
C GLY A 37 16.65 0.92 2.03
N GLN A 38 16.93 0.56 3.28
CA GLN A 38 16.01 0.81 4.38
C GLN A 38 15.72 2.32 4.38
N VAL A 39 14.61 2.72 3.76
CA VAL A 39 14.10 4.09 3.85
C VAL A 39 13.85 4.33 5.33
N LYS A 40 14.73 5.11 5.96
CA LYS A 40 14.56 5.50 7.37
C LYS A 40 13.28 6.32 7.42
N ALA A 41 12.23 5.72 7.97
CA ALA A 41 10.93 6.37 8.15
C ALA A 41 11.14 7.72 8.84
N THR A 42 10.47 8.76 8.35
CA THR A 42 10.60 10.08 8.97
C THR A 42 10.01 10.08 10.38
N SER A 43 10.40 11.05 11.21
CA SER A 43 9.88 11.16 12.57
C SER A 43 8.35 11.32 12.58
N TYR A 44 7.80 12.04 11.61
CA TYR A 44 6.37 12.13 11.36
C TYR A 44 5.75 10.78 10.98
N GLU A 45 6.33 10.04 10.04
CA GLU A 45 5.82 8.72 9.61
C GLU A 45 5.77 7.73 10.78
N ALA A 46 6.78 7.75 11.66
CA ALA A 46 6.77 6.93 12.87
C ALA A 46 5.62 7.31 13.84
N ALA A 47 5.32 8.61 13.98
CA ALA A 47 4.21 9.09 14.81
C ALA A 47 2.84 8.79 14.18
N GLN A 48 2.75 8.89 12.86
CA GLN A 48 1.57 8.50 12.08
C GLN A 48 1.28 7.01 12.27
N PHE A 49 2.31 6.16 12.17
CA PHE A 49 2.18 4.72 12.39
C PHE A 49 1.69 4.39 13.80
N ARG A 50 2.27 5.01 14.85
CA ARG A 50 1.79 4.83 16.24
C ARG A 50 0.34 5.25 16.42
N THR A 51 -0.05 6.38 15.82
CA THR A 51 -1.44 6.86 15.86
C THR A 51 -2.37 5.88 15.16
N ALA A 52 -1.99 5.39 13.98
CA ALA A 52 -2.75 4.43 13.20
C ALA A 52 -2.93 3.10 13.95
N ASP A 53 -1.87 2.62 14.63
CA ASP A 53 -1.96 1.41 15.44
C ASP A 53 -2.91 1.57 16.63
N CYS A 54 -2.87 2.73 17.33
CA CYS A 54 -3.84 3.03 18.38
C CYS A 54 -5.29 3.04 17.85
N LEU A 55 -5.51 3.62 16.66
CA LEU A 55 -6.83 3.64 16.01
C LEU A 55 -7.31 2.23 15.65
N ARG A 56 -6.40 1.38 15.16
CA ARG A 56 -6.69 -0.03 14.87
C ARG A 56 -7.10 -0.78 16.13
N GLN A 57 -6.33 -0.62 17.21
CA GLN A 57 -6.64 -1.24 18.50
C GLN A 57 -7.99 -0.78 19.05
N ILE A 58 -8.34 0.51 18.94
CA ILE A 58 -9.67 1.00 19.36
C ILE A 58 -10.77 0.28 18.58
N ARG A 59 -10.65 0.15 17.26
CA ARG A 59 -11.67 -0.53 16.44
C ARG A 59 -11.80 -2.00 16.81
N GLU A 60 -10.68 -2.68 17.01
CA GLU A 60 -10.66 -4.09 17.39
C GLU A 60 -11.34 -4.32 18.76
N LEU A 61 -11.04 -3.48 19.75
CA LEU A 61 -11.69 -3.52 21.05
C LEU A 61 -13.19 -3.22 20.98
N VAL A 62 -13.59 -2.29 20.10
CA VAL A 62 -15.01 -1.98 19.86
C VAL A 62 -15.73 -3.18 19.24
N THR A 63 -15.12 -3.85 18.25
CA THR A 63 -15.69 -5.06 17.64
C THR A 63 -15.82 -6.18 18.67
N GLN A 64 -14.78 -6.42 19.48
CA GLN A 64 -14.84 -7.41 20.57
C GLN A 64 -15.96 -7.10 21.56
N LEU A 65 -16.16 -5.81 21.86
CA LEU A 65 -17.24 -5.37 22.75
C LEU A 65 -18.63 -5.60 22.15
N ASP A 66 -18.79 -5.38 20.84
CA ASP A 66 -20.03 -5.67 20.12
C ASP A 66 -20.36 -7.18 20.13
N ASP A 67 -19.36 -8.03 19.88
CA ASP A 67 -19.51 -9.49 19.82
C ASP A 67 -19.95 -10.07 21.18
N MET A 68 -19.48 -9.49 22.28
CA MET A 68 -19.83 -9.93 23.63
C MET A 68 -21.26 -9.59 24.07
N HIS A 69 -21.90 -8.58 23.46
CA HIS A 69 -23.16 -8.03 23.98
C HIS A 69 -24.37 -9.00 23.87
N THR A 70 -24.22 -10.13 23.18
CA THR A 70 -25.26 -11.16 23.02
C THR A 70 -25.34 -12.18 24.17
N GLY A 71 -24.46 -12.12 25.18
CA GLY A 71 -24.59 -12.99 26.36
C GLY A 71 -23.52 -12.86 27.46
N ALA A 72 -22.69 -11.81 27.46
CA ALA A 72 -21.46 -11.78 28.24
C ALA A 72 -21.56 -11.28 29.69
N ASN A 73 -20.52 -11.67 30.43
CA ASN A 73 -20.16 -11.27 31.79
C ASN A 73 -19.92 -9.74 31.86
N HIS A 74 -20.72 -9.03 32.66
CA HIS A 74 -20.68 -7.56 32.78
C HIS A 74 -19.29 -7.03 33.15
N LYS A 75 -18.50 -7.84 33.88
CA LYS A 75 -17.13 -7.48 34.28
C LYS A 75 -16.20 -7.32 33.07
N GLU A 76 -16.26 -8.22 32.11
CA GLU A 76 -15.41 -8.20 30.91
C GLU A 76 -15.78 -7.03 29.98
N CYS A 77 -17.07 -6.74 29.84
CA CYS A 77 -17.58 -5.56 29.14
C CYS A 77 -17.06 -4.24 29.74
N PHE A 78 -17.04 -4.16 31.08
CA PHE A 78 -16.50 -2.99 31.79
C PHE A 78 -14.97 -2.86 31.61
N GLU A 79 -14.23 -3.97 31.69
CA GLU A 79 -12.78 -3.98 31.48
C GLU A 79 -12.41 -3.53 30.06
N LEU A 80 -13.10 -4.05 29.04
CA LEU A 80 -12.92 -3.63 27.65
C LEU A 80 -13.29 -2.16 27.43
N SER A 81 -14.38 -1.69 28.03
CA SER A 81 -14.76 -0.27 27.99
C SER A 81 -13.69 0.63 28.63
N GLN A 82 -13.09 0.22 29.74
CA GLN A 82 -11.97 0.95 30.32
C GLN A 82 -10.74 0.93 29.41
N GLN A 83 -10.45 -0.20 28.78
CA GLN A 83 -9.32 -0.33 27.87
C GLN A 83 -9.48 0.60 26.66
N ILE A 84 -10.67 0.67 26.06
CA ILE A 84 -10.99 1.61 24.97
C ILE A 84 -10.68 3.05 25.39
N ARG A 85 -11.10 3.47 26.60
CA ARG A 85 -10.83 4.83 27.11
C ARG A 85 -9.33 5.12 27.28
N ARG A 86 -8.55 4.13 27.74
CA ARG A 86 -7.09 4.28 27.88
C ARG A 86 -6.42 4.46 26.52
N VAL A 87 -6.76 3.62 25.55
CA VAL A 87 -6.21 3.69 24.19
C VAL A 87 -6.67 4.96 23.48
N GLU A 88 -7.90 5.42 23.70
CA GLU A 88 -8.37 6.72 23.20
C GLU A 88 -7.52 7.88 23.76
N GLY A 89 -7.24 7.86 25.06
CA GLY A 89 -6.34 8.83 25.68
C GLY A 89 -4.95 8.84 25.05
N GLN A 90 -4.38 7.65 24.82
CA GLN A 90 -3.09 7.50 24.16
C GLN A 90 -3.12 7.98 22.71
N ALA A 91 -4.16 7.65 21.95
CA ALA A 91 -4.34 8.10 20.57
C ALA A 91 -4.41 9.63 20.47
N LYS A 92 -5.05 10.30 21.44
CA LYS A 92 -5.08 11.79 21.52
C LYS A 92 -3.69 12.37 21.74
N LEU A 93 -2.88 11.77 22.60
CA LEU A 93 -1.50 12.21 22.86
C LEU A 93 -0.61 12.04 21.63
N GLU A 94 -0.66 10.88 20.98
CA GLU A 94 0.10 10.63 19.74
C GLU A 94 -0.34 11.57 18.60
N MET A 95 -1.65 11.85 18.50
CA MET A 95 -2.16 12.82 17.52
C MET A 95 -1.62 14.23 17.74
N GLN A 96 -1.49 14.69 18.99
CA GLN A 96 -0.89 15.99 19.28
C GLN A 96 0.60 16.02 18.90
N THR A 97 1.31 14.93 19.15
CA THR A 97 2.72 14.77 18.74
C THR A 97 2.85 14.78 17.21
N ALA A 98 2.02 14.02 16.51
CA ALA A 98 1.96 13.98 15.05
C ALA A 98 1.64 15.37 14.46
N LYS A 99 0.75 16.14 15.09
CA LYS A 99 0.46 17.53 14.68
C LYS A 99 1.70 18.42 14.74
N LYS A 100 2.45 18.37 15.84
CA LYS A 100 3.68 19.15 16.01
C LYS A 100 4.73 18.78 14.96
N LEU A 101 4.92 17.47 14.73
CA LEU A 101 5.87 16.96 13.74
C LEU A 101 5.46 17.32 12.30
N ALA A 102 4.17 17.26 11.97
CA ALA A 102 3.67 17.66 10.65
C ALA A 102 3.93 19.14 10.34
N LEU A 103 3.87 20.01 11.34
CA LEU A 103 4.20 21.43 11.18
C LEU A 103 5.69 21.64 10.89
N VAL A 104 6.56 20.90 11.59
CA VAL A 104 8.01 20.97 11.41
C VAL A 104 8.42 20.43 10.02
N GLU A 105 7.85 19.30 9.61
CA GLU A 105 8.17 18.64 8.34
C GLU A 105 7.36 19.17 7.14
N ARG A 106 6.51 20.19 7.34
CA ARG A 106 5.60 20.78 6.31
C ARG A 106 4.63 19.79 5.67
N ARG A 107 4.26 18.69 6.35
CA ARG A 107 3.33 17.65 5.88
C ARG A 107 1.90 17.83 6.42
N GLN A 108 1.36 19.06 6.35
CA GLN A 108 0.05 19.38 6.93
C GLN A 108 -1.11 18.60 6.29
N HIS A 109 -1.03 18.34 4.98
CA HIS A 109 -2.08 17.61 4.25
C HIS A 109 -2.21 16.16 4.72
N GLU A 110 -1.10 15.46 4.94
CA GLU A 110 -1.10 14.09 5.48
C GLU A 110 -1.70 14.04 6.89
N PHE A 111 -1.38 15.04 7.71
CA PHE A 111 -1.95 15.16 9.05
C PHE A 111 -3.45 15.41 9.03
N GLU A 112 -3.94 16.20 8.08
CA GLU A 112 -5.38 16.44 7.94
C GLU A 112 -6.14 15.14 7.66
N LEU A 113 -5.61 14.29 6.77
CA LEU A 113 -6.17 12.99 6.48
C LEU A 113 -6.17 12.08 7.73
N LEU A 114 -5.06 12.01 8.45
CA LEU A 114 -4.96 11.27 9.71
C LEU A 114 -5.97 11.77 10.75
N SER A 115 -6.14 13.08 10.86
CA SER A 115 -7.10 13.73 11.76
C SER A 115 -8.55 13.39 11.41
N ARG A 116 -8.90 13.33 10.11
CA ARG A 116 -10.23 12.87 9.67
C ARG A 116 -10.50 11.42 10.10
N HIS A 117 -9.54 10.52 9.89
CA HIS A 117 -9.69 9.12 10.32
C HIS A 117 -9.82 8.97 11.83
N PHE A 118 -9.05 9.76 12.58
CA PHE A 118 -9.15 9.78 14.03
C PHE A 118 -10.53 10.26 14.48
N LYS A 119 -11.02 11.40 13.96
CA LYS A 119 -12.35 11.91 14.29
C LYS A 119 -13.44 10.91 13.97
N SER A 120 -13.37 10.28 12.79
CA SER A 120 -14.32 9.22 12.39
C SER A 120 -14.31 8.05 13.38
N THR A 121 -13.14 7.62 13.84
CA THR A 121 -13.01 6.52 14.81
C THR A 121 -13.53 6.90 16.20
N ILE A 122 -13.24 8.12 16.68
CA ILE A 122 -13.79 8.60 17.96
C ILE A 122 -15.30 8.81 17.88
N ASN A 123 -15.82 9.28 16.75
CA ASN A 123 -17.27 9.38 16.52
C ASN A 123 -17.91 8.00 16.58
N LEU A 124 -17.35 6.99 15.93
CA LEU A 124 -17.85 5.61 16.01
C LEU A 124 -17.93 5.12 17.47
N VAL A 125 -16.88 5.34 18.26
CA VAL A 125 -16.87 4.99 19.70
C VAL A 125 -17.94 5.77 20.44
N ARG A 126 -18.08 7.07 20.18
CA ARG A 126 -19.05 7.93 20.85
C ARG A 126 -20.49 7.64 20.43
N ASP A 127 -20.75 7.27 19.19
CA ASP A 127 -22.09 6.95 18.70
C ASP A 127 -22.56 5.62 19.31
N ARG A 128 -21.63 4.67 19.49
CA ARG A 128 -21.92 3.38 20.14
C ARG A 128 -21.99 3.47 21.67
N TYR A 129 -21.16 4.31 22.30
CA TYR A 129 -20.94 4.27 23.75
C TYR A 129 -21.13 5.61 24.48
N GLY A 130 -21.26 6.71 23.74
CA GLY A 130 -21.26 8.09 24.24
C GLY A 130 -22.65 8.71 24.48
N GLY A 131 -23.73 7.94 24.29
CA GLY A 131 -25.06 8.28 24.83
C GLY A 131 -25.30 7.79 26.26
N GLY A 132 -24.39 6.96 26.78
CA GLY A 132 -24.52 6.33 28.09
C GLY A 132 -24.03 4.90 28.04
N LEU A 133 -22.72 4.71 28.21
CA LEU A 133 -22.22 3.49 28.86
C LEU A 133 -23.11 3.25 30.09
N PRO A 134 -23.59 2.03 30.35
CA PRO A 134 -24.41 1.74 31.50
C PRO A 134 -23.59 2.11 32.75
N ALA A 135 -23.80 3.33 33.23
CA ALA A 135 -23.66 3.62 34.64
C ALA A 135 -24.60 2.61 35.26
N VAL A 136 -24.02 1.54 35.79
CA VAL A 136 -24.70 0.55 36.60
C VAL A 136 -25.66 1.36 37.47
N LYS A 137 -26.96 1.26 37.19
CA LYS A 137 -27.99 1.63 38.15
C LYS A 137 -27.83 0.59 39.25
N LEU A 138 -26.83 0.81 40.09
CA LEU A 138 -26.69 0.13 41.36
C LEU A 138 -27.96 0.52 42.08
N ASP A 139 -28.81 -0.48 42.24
CA ASP A 139 -30.04 -0.39 42.98
C ASP A 139 -29.71 0.25 44.33
N ASP A 140 -30.46 1.30 44.59
CA ASP A 140 -30.08 2.38 45.48
C ASP A 140 -30.29 1.94 46.93
N LYS A 141 -29.22 1.49 47.59
CA LYS A 141 -29.04 1.69 49.03
C LYS A 141 -27.58 2.01 49.34
N ASN A 142 -27.35 3.32 49.44
CA ASN A 142 -26.35 3.94 50.31
C ASN A 142 -24.91 3.95 49.77
N VAL A 143 -24.44 5.12 49.32
CA VAL A 143 -23.19 5.75 49.80
C VAL A 143 -23.03 7.11 49.12
N GLN A 144 -22.99 8.14 49.95
CA GLN A 144 -22.59 9.51 49.63
C GLN A 144 -21.13 9.58 49.16
N ASN A 145 -20.87 10.55 48.29
CA ASN A 145 -19.58 11.18 47.99
C ASN A 145 -18.60 10.37 47.13
N THR A 146 -18.42 10.81 45.87
CA THR A 146 -17.18 11.49 45.41
C THR A 146 -17.37 11.90 43.94
N SER A 147 -17.73 13.17 43.73
CA SER A 147 -17.69 13.80 42.40
C SER A 147 -16.25 14.23 42.08
N VAL A 148 -15.63 13.65 41.06
CA VAL A 148 -14.44 14.23 40.42
C VAL A 148 -14.88 15.02 39.18
N PRO A 149 -14.50 16.32 39.06
CA PRO A 149 -14.96 17.17 37.98
C PRO A 149 -14.18 16.89 36.69
N PHE A 150 -14.85 16.33 35.68
CA PHE A 150 -14.36 16.27 34.31
C PHE A 150 -14.81 17.54 33.57
N THR A 151 -14.12 18.64 33.80
CA THR A 151 -14.26 19.88 33.03
C THR A 151 -12.87 20.32 32.58
N GLY A 152 -12.53 20.04 31.33
CA GLY A 152 -11.26 20.49 30.80
C GLY A 152 -10.96 20.01 29.39
N PHE A 153 -11.83 20.27 28.41
CA PHE A 153 -11.41 20.35 27.00
C PHE A 153 -12.41 21.05 26.05
N LYS A 154 -13.35 21.86 26.57
CA LYS A 154 -14.33 22.58 25.73
C LYS A 154 -13.96 24.01 25.33
N ASN A 155 -12.86 24.59 25.85
CA ASN A 155 -12.61 26.03 25.72
C ASN A 155 -11.59 26.45 24.65
N SER A 156 -11.40 25.71 23.55
CA SER A 156 -10.47 26.19 22.50
C SER A 156 -10.87 25.86 21.07
N LEU A 157 -12.13 25.52 20.80
CA LEU A 157 -12.59 25.31 19.43
C LEU A 157 -14.06 25.71 19.20
N GLU A 158 -14.56 26.70 19.94
CA GLU A 158 -15.85 27.33 19.65
C GLU A 158 -15.74 28.84 19.90
N GLU A 159 -15.01 29.51 19.01
CA GLU A 159 -15.19 30.94 18.79
C GLU A 159 -15.70 31.10 17.35
N SER A 160 -17.02 30.97 17.21
CA SER A 160 -17.88 31.64 16.22
C SER A 160 -19.21 30.91 16.12
N THR A 161 -20.15 31.22 17.01
CA THR A 161 -21.58 31.44 16.68
C THR A 161 -22.30 31.92 17.92
N VAL A 162 -22.51 33.24 17.94
CA VAL A 162 -23.30 33.99 18.90
C VAL A 162 -24.78 33.80 18.54
N PHE A 163 -25.62 33.43 19.52
CA PHE A 163 -26.95 33.99 19.84
C PHE A 163 -27.95 32.98 20.42
N SER A 164 -28.64 33.45 21.47
CA SER A 164 -29.96 33.03 21.99
C SER A 164 -30.06 31.69 22.73
N GLU A 165 -30.81 31.55 23.80
CA GLU A 165 -31.46 32.48 24.74
C GLU A 165 -31.89 31.62 25.93
N ARG A 166 -31.98 32.27 27.07
CA ARG A 166 -32.29 31.75 28.40
C ARG A 166 -33.80 31.46 28.50
N GLY A 167 -34.18 30.30 29.01
CA GLY A 167 -35.59 29.94 29.24
C GLY A 167 -35.75 28.78 30.21
N ASP A 168 -35.70 29.09 31.49
CA ASP A 168 -36.28 28.34 32.60
C ASP A 168 -37.81 28.30 32.44
N ILE A 169 -38.48 27.16 32.66
CA ILE A 169 -39.90 27.05 33.10
C ILE A 169 -40.21 25.58 33.41
N THR A 170 -40.63 25.40 34.66
CA THR A 170 -41.33 24.25 35.24
C THR A 170 -42.72 24.07 34.63
N SER A 171 -43.14 22.84 34.28
CA SER A 171 -44.57 22.47 34.31
C SER A 171 -44.81 20.96 34.18
N SER A 172 -45.44 20.43 35.23
CA SER A 172 -46.58 19.49 35.21
C SER A 172 -46.86 18.68 33.94
N HIS A 173 -46.68 17.38 34.04
CA HIS A 173 -47.11 16.38 33.06
C HIS A 173 -48.57 15.94 33.32
N PRO A 174 -49.53 16.16 32.41
CA PRO A 174 -50.74 15.36 32.32
C PRO A 174 -50.46 14.13 31.46
N SER A 175 -50.99 12.98 31.90
CA SER A 175 -50.96 11.72 31.18
C SER A 175 -51.92 11.80 29.99
N HIS A 176 -51.40 12.11 28.79
CA HIS A 176 -52.11 11.99 27.52
C HIS A 176 -51.34 11.02 26.65
N GLY A 177 -51.93 9.87 26.34
CA GLY A 177 -51.33 8.83 25.52
C GLY A 177 -51.18 9.31 24.07
N TYR A 178 -50.09 10.01 23.79
CA TYR A 178 -49.65 10.28 22.42
C TYR A 178 -49.12 8.99 21.82
N ASN A 179 -49.81 8.48 20.82
CA ASN A 179 -49.33 7.36 20.02
C ASN A 179 -48.21 7.89 19.11
N ILE A 180 -46.96 7.76 19.54
CA ILE A 180 -45.74 8.20 18.82
C ILE A 180 -45.69 7.67 17.37
N ARG A 181 -46.41 6.58 17.07
CA ARG A 181 -46.52 6.02 15.70
C ARG A 181 -47.34 6.86 14.73
N ASP A 182 -48.23 7.73 15.21
CA ASP A 182 -49.05 8.62 14.37
C ASP A 182 -48.43 10.02 14.21
N ASP A 183 -47.28 10.26 14.86
CA ASP A 183 -46.54 11.49 14.71
C ASP A 183 -45.92 11.57 13.31
N LYS A 184 -46.26 12.63 12.57
CA LYS A 184 -45.83 12.81 11.18
C LYS A 184 -44.31 12.88 11.07
N GLU A 185 -43.64 13.41 12.09
CA GLU A 185 -42.18 13.48 12.16
C GLU A 185 -41.55 12.09 12.33
N PHE A 186 -42.19 11.21 13.10
CA PHE A 186 -41.74 9.83 13.29
C PHE A 186 -41.87 9.00 12.01
N ILE A 187 -42.98 9.16 11.27
CA ILE A 187 -43.18 8.49 9.97
C ILE A 187 -42.13 8.96 8.95
N GLN A 188 -41.84 10.26 8.91
CA GLN A 188 -40.82 10.81 8.01
C GLN A 188 -39.41 10.32 8.36
N PHE A 189 -39.08 10.24 9.65
CA PHE A 189 -37.82 9.65 10.10
C PHE A 189 -37.73 8.17 9.72
N PHE A 190 -38.79 7.39 9.95
CA PHE A 190 -38.82 5.96 9.61
C PHE A 190 -38.65 5.72 8.10
N GLN A 191 -39.30 6.54 7.26
CA GLN A 191 -39.12 6.48 5.81
C GLN A 191 -37.70 6.87 5.39
N SER A 192 -37.10 7.86 6.03
CA SER A 192 -35.70 8.26 5.79
C SER A 192 -34.72 7.15 6.18
N THR A 193 -34.91 6.53 7.35
CA THR A 193 -34.12 5.40 7.82
C THR A 193 -34.23 4.20 6.90
N GLN A 194 -35.45 3.82 6.51
CA GLN A 194 -35.66 2.72 5.55
C GLN A 194 -34.97 2.97 4.20
N LYS A 195 -35.01 4.22 3.72
CA LYS A 195 -34.32 4.59 2.49
C LYS A 195 -32.80 4.55 2.64
N ASN A 196 -32.28 4.95 3.79
CA ASN A 196 -30.84 4.86 4.10
C ASN A 196 -30.39 3.39 4.20
N ASP A 197 -31.16 2.53 4.85
CA ASP A 197 -30.87 1.10 4.96
C ASP A 197 -30.78 0.47 3.56
N MET A 198 -31.71 0.80 2.66
CA MET A 198 -31.68 0.33 1.28
C MET A 198 -30.43 0.81 0.51
N MET A 199 -29.98 2.06 0.73
CA MET A 199 -28.74 2.56 0.13
C MET A 199 -27.49 1.88 0.71
N ILE A 200 -27.52 1.53 2.01
CA ILE A 200 -26.44 0.81 2.66
C ILE A 200 -26.34 -0.59 2.08
N ASP A 201 -27.45 -1.30 1.93
CA ASP A 201 -27.48 -2.64 1.33
C ASP A 201 -26.93 -2.62 -0.11
N GLU A 202 -27.35 -1.65 -0.92
CA GLU A 202 -26.81 -1.47 -2.29
C GLU A 202 -25.30 -1.19 -2.29
N ALA A 203 -24.83 -0.36 -1.35
CA ALA A 203 -23.41 -0.09 -1.19
C ALA A 203 -22.62 -1.33 -0.75
N LEU A 204 -23.19 -2.15 0.13
CA LEU A 204 -22.60 -3.40 0.61
C LEU A 204 -22.51 -4.43 -0.52
N ASP A 205 -23.53 -4.56 -1.37
CA ASP A 205 -23.49 -5.44 -2.55
C ASP A 205 -22.39 -5.02 -3.54
N ARG A 206 -22.23 -3.70 -3.72
CA ARG A 206 -21.15 -3.17 -4.56
C ARG A 206 -19.77 -3.45 -3.96
N ILE A 207 -19.62 -3.32 -2.64
CA ILE A 207 -18.38 -3.67 -1.94
C ILE A 207 -18.11 -5.16 -2.05
N TYR A 208 -19.12 -6.01 -1.82
CA TYR A 208 -19.01 -7.46 -1.94
C TYR A 208 -18.50 -7.87 -3.32
N THR A 209 -19.13 -7.34 -4.37
CA THR A 209 -18.70 -7.58 -5.76
C THR A 209 -17.28 -7.06 -6.01
N GLY A 210 -16.93 -5.90 -5.44
CA GLY A 210 -15.58 -5.35 -5.52
C GLY A 210 -14.52 -6.24 -4.86
N VAL A 211 -14.81 -6.75 -3.66
CA VAL A 211 -13.93 -7.66 -2.91
C VAL A 211 -13.78 -8.99 -3.64
N GLN A 212 -14.86 -9.53 -4.22
CA GLN A 212 -14.79 -10.74 -5.01
C GLN A 212 -13.85 -10.58 -6.21
N ARG A 213 -13.97 -9.48 -6.96
CA ARG A 213 -13.06 -9.16 -8.08
C ARG A 213 -11.62 -8.99 -7.64
N LEU A 214 -11.39 -8.35 -6.49
CA LEU A 214 -10.04 -8.23 -5.93
C LEU A 214 -9.45 -9.59 -5.57
N ASN A 215 -10.25 -10.49 -5.01
CA ASN A 215 -9.83 -11.85 -4.71
C ASN A 215 -9.48 -12.63 -5.99
N GLU A 216 -10.33 -12.57 -7.01
CA GLU A 216 -10.07 -13.18 -8.31
C GLU A 216 -8.78 -12.63 -8.95
N ASN A 217 -8.58 -11.31 -8.91
CA ASN A 217 -7.34 -10.68 -9.38
C ASN A 217 -6.11 -11.13 -8.57
N ALA A 218 -6.22 -11.26 -7.24
CA ALA A 218 -5.12 -11.71 -6.40
C ALA A 218 -4.71 -13.16 -6.71
N ILE A 219 -5.69 -14.03 -6.97
CA ILE A 219 -5.47 -15.41 -7.41
C ILE A 219 -4.77 -15.40 -8.78
N GLN A 220 -5.25 -14.59 -9.73
CA GLN A 220 -4.65 -14.48 -11.05
C GLN A 220 -3.19 -13.99 -10.97
N ILE A 221 -2.91 -12.93 -10.22
CA ILE A 221 -1.56 -12.40 -10.02
C ILE A 221 -0.65 -13.47 -9.41
N THR A 222 -1.14 -14.22 -8.42
CA THR A 222 -0.37 -15.30 -7.79
C THR A 222 -0.01 -16.39 -8.80
N SER A 223 -0.96 -16.77 -9.66
CA SER A 223 -0.70 -17.74 -10.73
C SER A 223 0.31 -17.21 -11.76
N GLU A 224 0.21 -15.94 -12.15
CA GLU A 224 1.15 -15.31 -13.08
C GLU A 224 2.55 -15.19 -12.46
N LEU A 225 2.66 -14.89 -11.17
CA LEU A 225 3.94 -14.86 -10.46
C LEU A 225 4.59 -16.24 -10.41
N GLN A 226 3.82 -17.31 -10.16
CA GLN A 226 4.34 -18.67 -10.21
C GLN A 226 4.85 -19.04 -11.60
N VAL A 227 4.12 -18.66 -12.65
CA VAL A 227 4.55 -18.87 -14.05
C VAL A 227 5.82 -18.06 -14.36
N GLN A 228 5.91 -16.83 -13.87
CA GLN A 228 7.11 -15.99 -14.05
C GLN A 228 8.31 -16.53 -13.28
N GLU A 229 8.13 -17.07 -12.08
CA GLU A 229 9.18 -17.73 -11.31
C GLU A 229 9.76 -18.92 -12.08
N GLN A 230 8.89 -19.77 -12.64
CA GLN A 230 9.32 -20.88 -13.49
C GLN A 230 10.08 -20.39 -14.74
N MET A 231 9.60 -19.34 -15.40
CA MET A 231 10.30 -18.76 -16.56
C MET A 231 11.66 -18.16 -16.19
N LEU A 232 11.80 -17.60 -14.99
CA LEU A 232 13.08 -17.10 -14.48
C LEU A 232 14.06 -18.24 -14.23
N GLU A 233 13.62 -19.35 -13.63
CA GLU A 233 14.45 -20.54 -13.44
C GLU A 233 14.93 -21.12 -14.79
N GLU A 234 14.04 -21.20 -15.78
CA GLU A 234 14.44 -21.60 -17.14
C GLU A 234 15.43 -20.64 -17.78
N THR A 235 15.30 -19.34 -17.49
CA THR A 235 16.22 -18.31 -17.99
C THR A 235 17.58 -18.41 -17.32
N GLU A 236 17.62 -18.65 -16.00
CA GLU A 236 18.84 -18.91 -15.25
C GLU A 236 19.58 -20.12 -15.81
N GLN A 237 18.87 -21.24 -16.03
CA GLN A 237 19.46 -22.43 -16.66
C GLN A 237 20.03 -22.15 -18.06
N LYS A 238 19.34 -21.34 -18.87
CA LYS A 238 19.84 -20.94 -20.20
C LYS A 238 21.06 -20.04 -20.08
N VAL A 239 21.09 -19.10 -19.13
CA VAL A 239 22.25 -18.24 -18.86
C VAL A 239 23.44 -19.07 -18.42
N ASP A 240 23.26 -20.00 -17.50
CA ASP A 240 24.31 -20.92 -17.04
C ASP A 240 24.85 -21.78 -18.18
N TYR A 241 23.97 -22.29 -19.04
CA TYR A 241 24.37 -23.04 -20.22
C TYR A 241 25.20 -22.19 -21.20
N VAL A 242 24.77 -20.96 -21.45
CA VAL A 242 25.48 -20.00 -22.30
C VAL A 242 26.82 -19.64 -21.67
N HIS A 243 26.87 -19.37 -20.37
CA HIS A 243 28.09 -19.07 -19.64
C HIS A 243 29.07 -20.23 -19.67
N GLY A 244 28.59 -21.47 -19.49
CA GLY A 244 29.37 -22.69 -19.65
C GLY A 244 29.91 -22.88 -21.07
N LYS A 245 29.13 -22.52 -22.11
CA LYS A 245 29.61 -22.51 -23.50
C LYS A 245 30.65 -21.44 -23.76
N LEU A 246 30.45 -20.22 -23.26
CA LEU A 246 31.40 -19.11 -23.36
C LEU A 246 32.72 -19.46 -22.67
N GLY A 247 32.67 -20.07 -21.47
CA GLY A 247 33.86 -20.56 -20.77
C GLY A 247 34.63 -21.58 -21.60
N LYS A 248 33.94 -22.58 -22.17
CA LYS A 248 34.54 -23.59 -23.06
C LYS A 248 35.11 -22.97 -24.34
N LEU A 249 34.44 -22.00 -24.94
CA LEU A 249 34.90 -21.28 -26.12
C LEU A 249 36.15 -20.45 -25.82
N ASN A 250 36.17 -19.73 -24.70
CA ASN A 250 37.32 -18.95 -24.27
C ASN A 250 38.55 -19.85 -24.04
N ILE A 251 38.38 -21.02 -23.41
CA ILE A 251 39.45 -22.01 -23.25
C ILE A 251 39.95 -22.50 -24.62
N LYS A 252 39.05 -22.84 -25.55
CA LYS A 252 39.42 -23.28 -26.91
C LYS A 252 40.16 -22.20 -27.69
N ILE A 253 39.72 -20.95 -27.61
CA ILE A 253 40.37 -19.81 -28.28
C ILE A 253 41.77 -19.61 -27.68
N ARG A 254 41.91 -19.62 -26.35
CA ARG A 254 43.21 -19.49 -25.68
C ARG A 254 44.15 -20.63 -26.04
N GLU A 255 43.63 -21.85 -26.16
CA GLU A 255 44.41 -23.01 -26.60
C GLU A 255 44.80 -22.91 -28.08
N ALA A 256 43.92 -22.41 -28.95
CA ALA A 256 44.19 -22.18 -30.36
C ALA A 256 45.27 -21.10 -30.56
N ILE A 257 45.18 -19.97 -29.83
CA ILE A 257 46.20 -18.91 -29.83
C ILE A 257 47.54 -19.48 -29.36
N ARG A 258 47.56 -20.22 -28.24
CA ARG A 258 48.79 -20.85 -27.71
C ARG A 258 49.39 -21.87 -28.69
N LYS A 259 48.55 -22.62 -29.42
CA LYS A 259 48.99 -23.56 -30.46
C LYS A 259 49.51 -22.84 -31.71
N MET A 260 49.00 -21.65 -32.03
CA MET A 260 49.43 -20.85 -33.18
C MET A 260 50.73 -20.07 -32.90
N ASP A 261 50.93 -19.57 -31.68
CA ASP A 261 52.15 -18.84 -31.30
C ASP A 261 53.42 -19.71 -31.37
N ARG A 262 53.32 -20.99 -30.98
CA ARG A 262 54.50 -21.88 -30.94
C ARG A 262 55.14 -22.12 -32.32
N PRO A 263 54.41 -22.50 -33.38
CA PRO A 263 54.99 -22.69 -34.71
C PRO A 263 55.35 -21.36 -35.38
N MET A 264 54.58 -20.28 -35.18
CA MET A 264 54.92 -18.97 -35.76
C MET A 264 56.22 -18.41 -35.18
N MET A 265 56.42 -18.51 -33.86
CA MET A 265 57.69 -18.08 -33.23
C MET A 265 58.89 -18.88 -33.75
N ALA A 266 58.73 -20.18 -34.01
CA ALA A 266 59.78 -20.99 -34.62
C ALA A 266 60.07 -20.58 -36.07
N VAL A 267 59.03 -20.29 -36.86
CA VAL A 267 59.19 -19.82 -38.25
C VAL A 267 59.85 -18.44 -38.30
N TYR A 268 59.47 -17.50 -37.42
CA TYR A 268 60.12 -16.19 -37.32
C TYR A 268 61.59 -16.31 -36.88
N ALA A 269 61.90 -17.20 -35.93
CA ALA A 269 63.27 -17.45 -35.50
C ALA A 269 64.15 -17.98 -36.65
N VAL A 270 63.64 -18.95 -37.44
CA VAL A 270 64.35 -19.48 -38.61
C VAL A 270 64.52 -18.41 -39.70
N CYS A 271 63.49 -17.61 -39.96
CA CYS A 271 63.55 -16.51 -40.93
C CYS A 271 64.62 -15.47 -40.54
N CYS A 272 64.67 -15.08 -39.26
CA CYS A 272 65.70 -14.19 -38.74
C CYS A 272 67.12 -14.78 -38.88
N LEU A 273 67.30 -16.07 -38.64
CA LEU A 273 68.60 -16.73 -38.84
C LEU A 273 69.05 -16.69 -40.30
N ILE A 274 68.14 -16.89 -41.25
CA ILE A 274 68.43 -16.80 -42.69
C ILE A 274 68.83 -15.38 -43.08
N LEU A 275 68.09 -14.37 -42.60
CA LEU A 275 68.43 -12.96 -42.87
C LEU A 275 69.81 -12.58 -42.31
N MET A 276 70.13 -13.02 -41.09
CA MET A 276 71.45 -12.80 -40.49
C MET A 276 72.56 -13.48 -41.29
N ALA A 277 72.32 -14.69 -41.81
CA ALA A 277 73.28 -15.37 -42.69
C ALA A 277 73.54 -14.58 -43.97
N ILE A 278 72.49 -14.07 -44.64
CA ILE A 278 72.61 -13.26 -45.85
C ILE A 278 73.39 -11.98 -45.59
N ILE A 279 73.09 -11.26 -44.49
CA ILE A 279 73.80 -10.04 -44.10
C ILE A 279 75.28 -10.34 -43.86
N THR A 280 75.60 -11.46 -43.22
CA THR A 280 76.99 -11.87 -42.95
C THR A 280 77.75 -12.15 -44.24
N VAL A 281 77.12 -12.80 -45.23
CA VAL A 281 77.71 -13.06 -46.55
C VAL A 281 77.95 -11.76 -47.31
N ILE A 282 76.98 -10.84 -47.34
CA ILE A 282 77.13 -9.54 -48.00
C ILE A 282 78.25 -8.73 -47.34
N TYR A 283 78.30 -8.70 -46.01
CA TYR A 283 79.36 -8.01 -45.28
C TYR A 283 80.75 -8.58 -45.58
N PHE A 284 80.87 -9.91 -45.65
CA PHE A 284 82.12 -10.57 -46.02
C PHE A 284 82.54 -10.25 -47.46
N MET A 285 81.59 -10.23 -48.41
CA MET A 285 81.85 -9.89 -49.81
C MET A 285 82.23 -8.42 -50.02
N VAL A 286 81.70 -7.48 -49.23
CA VAL A 286 82.05 -6.05 -49.32
C VAL A 286 83.40 -5.75 -48.65
N LYS A 287 83.77 -6.54 -47.64
CA LYS A 287 85.02 -6.36 -46.89
C LYS A 287 86.23 -7.06 -47.55
N SER A 288 85.99 -8.10 -48.35
CA SER A 288 87.02 -8.84 -49.09
C SER A 288 87.30 -8.22 -50.45
#